data_AF-A0A5C6EZ97-F1
#
_entry.id   AF-A0A5C6EZ97-F1
#
_cell.length_a   1.000
_cell.length_b   1.000
_cell.length_c   1.000
_cell.angle_alpha   90.00
_cell.angle_beta   90.00
_cell.angle_gamma   90.00
#
_symmetry.space_group_name_H-M   'P 1'
#
loop_
_entity.id
_entity.type
_entity.pdbx_description
1 polymer ?
#
loop_
_entity_poly.entity_id
_entity_poly.type
_entity_poly.pdbx_seq_one_letter_code
_entity_poly.pdbx_strand_id
1 'polypeptide(L)'
;MVLRNKLFLSSAIVFGLLAATNLTDSVSQAATIIGVVSDENGDPIEGALITATPKQNNGGNASKKKVYTDPEGAYEIEGIKKGKHKLTIESGGYEKATETLKITNKKEEVEKDFTLTFSIYSKTTNTESMDAAVASFKEIDTLRKTGTATGEVVVKAGNDIETTYEGDLRNLAKEVDEKNNLNLDDDILSAIDDYKTENQPALASQVIDKTLKRVFYLALLKRITDVYDNFHTAKISELKFLWDDAYAAYQALIALADKENKVITEDRLSIETGSYPNLEDQITVAFIRGQKALKRKKPDEDRITLGIQRQIIRISLVRAFYIGVLREAGGVLSNRDANPVRALVNQKEGEVYYRAIEAFISRDNPEGNETIKSQLTGDLADVDADSMVSELSKGFMGRVRGELESNATAINASNRDSAIITAEEALHYSKIFLEDLNIRLSTEDSEVLVDALNALRDASNMVDDTSAAAARLTISTILDGYESELP
;
A
#
# COMPACT_ATOMS: atom_id res chain seq x y z
N MET A 1 13.17 18.27 -15.56
CA MET A 1 13.48 17.94 -16.96
C MET A 1 14.80 17.20 -17.02
N VAL A 2 14.75 15.88 -16.81
CA VAL A 2 15.75 14.90 -17.25
C VAL A 2 14.91 13.65 -17.55
N LEU A 3 14.55 13.44 -18.81
CA LEU A 3 13.93 12.20 -19.26
C LEU A 3 15.02 11.12 -19.19
N ARG A 4 14.97 10.26 -18.16
CA ARG A 4 15.68 8.98 -18.22
C ARG A 4 14.83 8.03 -19.06
N ASN A 5 15.26 7.84 -20.32
CA ASN A 5 14.86 6.72 -21.17
C ASN A 5 15.13 5.42 -20.41
N LYS A 6 14.09 4.79 -19.85
CA LYS A 6 14.15 3.37 -19.55
C LYS A 6 13.91 2.63 -20.87
N LEU A 7 14.97 2.03 -21.39
CA LEU A 7 14.87 1.04 -22.46
C LEU A 7 14.02 -0.11 -21.94
N PHE A 8 12.82 -0.30 -22.48
CA PHE A 8 12.04 -1.52 -22.25
C PHE A 8 12.74 -2.67 -22.99
N LEU A 9 13.42 -3.52 -22.24
CA LEU A 9 13.85 -4.83 -22.72
C LEU A 9 12.61 -5.72 -22.72
N SER A 10 12.18 -6.14 -23.92
CA SER A 10 11.15 -7.14 -24.09
C SER A 10 11.65 -8.48 -23.53
N SER A 11 11.15 -8.87 -22.35
CA SER A 11 11.40 -10.20 -21.79
C SER A 11 10.84 -11.26 -22.73
N ALA A 12 11.71 -12.21 -23.08
CA ALA A 12 11.42 -13.31 -23.98
C ALA A 12 10.49 -14.32 -23.29
N ILE A 13 9.32 -14.56 -23.89
CA ILE A 13 8.42 -15.65 -23.51
C ILE A 13 9.06 -16.99 -23.91
N VAL A 14 9.35 -17.83 -22.92
CA VAL A 14 9.83 -19.21 -23.13
C VAL A 14 8.65 -20.10 -23.57
N PHE A 15 8.67 -20.56 -24.82
CA PHE A 15 7.72 -21.55 -25.33
C PHE A 15 8.17 -22.98 -25.02
N GLY A 16 7.30 -23.75 -24.36
CA GLY A 16 7.39 -25.21 -24.29
C GLY A 16 7.01 -25.85 -25.63
N LEU A 17 7.97 -26.52 -26.27
CA LEU A 17 7.80 -27.23 -27.53
C LEU A 17 7.10 -28.58 -27.29
N LEU A 18 5.88 -28.78 -27.80
CA LEU A 18 5.26 -30.11 -27.88
C LEU A 18 4.98 -30.49 -29.34
N ALA A 19 5.37 -31.73 -29.67
CA ALA A 19 5.43 -32.28 -31.02
C ALA A 19 4.07 -32.36 -31.73
N ALA A 20 4.13 -32.15 -33.05
CA ALA A 20 3.00 -32.14 -33.97
C ALA A 20 2.34 -33.51 -34.15
N THR A 21 1.01 -33.52 -34.08
CA THR A 21 0.17 -34.51 -34.78
C THR A 21 -0.95 -33.78 -35.52
N ASN A 22 -0.92 -33.87 -36.84
CA ASN A 22 -1.89 -33.31 -37.78
C ASN A 22 -3.29 -33.89 -37.57
N LEU A 23 -4.25 -33.05 -37.16
CA LEU A 23 -5.69 -33.34 -37.24
C LEU A 23 -6.46 -32.07 -37.66
N THR A 24 -6.92 -32.10 -38.92
CA THR A 24 -8.10 -31.42 -39.48
C THR A 24 -8.25 -29.90 -39.30
N ASP A 25 -8.03 -29.22 -40.43
CA ASP A 25 -8.13 -27.80 -40.74
C ASP A 25 -9.56 -27.24 -40.61
N SER A 26 -9.95 -26.85 -39.39
CA SER A 26 -11.17 -26.06 -39.11
C SER A 26 -11.03 -25.19 -37.85
N VAL A 27 -9.85 -24.57 -37.67
CA VAL A 27 -9.58 -23.64 -36.55
C VAL A 27 -9.24 -22.23 -37.08
N SER A 28 -10.26 -21.37 -37.04
CA SER A 28 -10.27 -19.89 -36.90
C SER A 28 -9.30 -19.00 -37.72
N GLN A 29 -9.83 -18.41 -38.79
CA GLN A 29 -9.34 -17.19 -39.46
C GLN A 29 -9.58 -15.93 -38.58
N ALA A 30 -8.87 -15.78 -37.47
CA ALA A 30 -9.07 -14.65 -36.55
C ALA A 30 -7.75 -13.98 -36.13
N ALA A 31 -7.84 -12.71 -35.71
CA ALA A 31 -6.77 -11.91 -35.15
C ALA A 31 -6.74 -12.05 -33.62
N THR A 32 -5.61 -11.69 -33.02
CA THR A 32 -5.42 -11.58 -31.57
C THR A 32 -5.08 -10.13 -31.24
N ILE A 33 -5.66 -9.60 -30.16
CA ILE A 33 -5.26 -8.29 -29.61
C ILE A 33 -4.53 -8.55 -28.30
N ILE A 34 -3.31 -8.04 -28.18
CA ILE A 34 -2.50 -8.10 -26.95
C ILE A 34 -2.18 -6.69 -26.48
N GLY A 35 -1.78 -6.55 -25.22
CA GLY A 35 -1.23 -5.29 -24.69
C GLY A 35 -1.25 -5.25 -23.18
N VAL A 36 -0.89 -4.10 -22.63
CA VAL A 36 -0.86 -3.85 -21.18
C VAL A 36 -1.84 -2.73 -20.82
N VAL A 37 -2.51 -2.87 -19.68
CA VAL A 37 -3.27 -1.79 -19.04
C VAL A 37 -2.47 -1.29 -17.85
N SER A 38 -2.06 -0.03 -17.88
CA SER A 38 -1.37 0.65 -16.79
C SER A 38 -2.19 1.83 -16.27
N ASP A 39 -1.82 2.36 -15.11
CA ASP A 39 -2.27 3.67 -14.66
C ASP A 39 -1.37 4.79 -15.18
N GLU A 40 -1.71 6.03 -14.82
CA GLU A 40 -0.98 7.23 -15.22
C GLU A 40 0.41 7.39 -14.58
N ASN A 41 0.72 6.61 -13.54
CA ASN A 41 2.06 6.49 -12.96
C ASN A 41 2.90 5.42 -13.68
N GLY A 42 2.29 4.63 -14.56
CA GLY A 42 2.92 3.55 -15.30
C GLY A 42 2.88 2.20 -14.56
N ASP A 43 2.18 2.11 -13.44
CA ASP A 43 2.01 0.85 -12.73
C ASP A 43 0.96 -0.03 -13.43
N PRO A 44 1.19 -1.35 -13.54
CA PRO A 44 0.24 -2.25 -14.18
C PRO A 44 -1.06 -2.37 -13.37
N ILE A 45 -2.20 -2.41 -14.07
CA ILE A 45 -3.52 -2.56 -13.45
C ILE A 45 -3.99 -4.00 -13.62
N GLU A 46 -3.90 -4.78 -12.55
CA GLU A 46 -4.48 -6.11 -12.48
C GLU A 46 -6.02 -6.09 -12.42
N GLY A 47 -6.65 -7.10 -13.05
CA GLY A 47 -8.09 -7.34 -12.97
C GLY A 47 -8.95 -6.30 -13.71
N ALA A 48 -8.35 -5.48 -14.57
CA ALA A 48 -9.09 -4.59 -15.47
C ALA A 48 -9.91 -5.42 -16.46
N LEU A 49 -11.20 -5.12 -16.60
CA LEU A 49 -12.07 -5.81 -17.55
C LEU A 49 -11.94 -5.15 -18.93
N ILE A 50 -11.39 -5.87 -19.90
CA ILE A 50 -11.41 -5.46 -21.31
C ILE A 50 -12.63 -6.10 -21.98
N THR A 51 -13.48 -5.28 -22.58
CA THR A 51 -14.62 -5.72 -23.41
C THR A 51 -14.43 -5.27 -24.86
N ALA A 52 -14.22 -6.23 -25.76
CA ALA A 52 -14.19 -5.99 -27.20
C ALA A 52 -15.61 -6.14 -27.79
N THR A 53 -16.19 -5.03 -28.25
CA THR A 53 -17.51 -5.00 -28.88
C THR A 53 -17.38 -4.71 -30.38
N PRO A 54 -17.77 -5.64 -31.26
CA PRO A 54 -17.81 -5.38 -32.70
C PRO A 54 -18.74 -4.20 -33.02
N LYS A 55 -18.24 -3.18 -33.71
CA LYS A 55 -19.08 -2.12 -34.30
C LYS A 55 -19.62 -2.68 -35.61
N GLN A 56 -20.86 -3.16 -35.59
CA GLN A 56 -21.51 -3.75 -36.78
C GLN A 56 -21.40 -2.82 -37.99
N ASN A 57 -20.97 -3.36 -39.13
CA ASN A 57 -21.28 -2.78 -40.44
C ASN A 57 -22.06 -3.74 -41.36
N ASN A 58 -22.19 -5.04 -41.04
CA ASN A 58 -22.90 -6.01 -41.89
C ASN A 58 -23.47 -7.19 -41.08
N GLY A 59 -24.80 -7.22 -40.90
CA GLY A 59 -25.69 -8.39 -40.85
C GLY A 59 -25.47 -9.58 -39.90
N GLY A 60 -24.36 -9.66 -39.15
CA GLY A 60 -24.06 -10.80 -38.27
C GLY A 60 -24.04 -10.43 -36.78
N ASN A 61 -24.63 -11.29 -35.95
CA ASN A 61 -24.46 -11.26 -34.50
C ASN A 61 -23.01 -11.58 -34.13
N ALA A 62 -22.14 -10.56 -34.11
CA ALA A 62 -20.79 -10.69 -33.59
C ALA A 62 -20.83 -10.51 -32.06
N SER A 63 -20.46 -11.56 -31.32
CA SER A 63 -20.47 -11.58 -29.86
C SER A 63 -19.35 -10.70 -29.29
N LYS A 64 -19.64 -10.03 -28.17
CA LYS A 64 -18.63 -9.32 -27.38
C LYS A 64 -17.64 -10.33 -26.79
N LYS A 65 -16.36 -9.99 -26.73
CA LYS A 65 -15.35 -10.74 -25.97
C LYS A 65 -14.98 -9.98 -24.70
N LYS A 66 -14.68 -10.72 -23.64
CA LYS A 66 -14.30 -10.19 -22.33
C LYS A 66 -13.09 -10.95 -21.81
N VAL A 67 -12.08 -10.21 -21.36
CA VAL A 67 -10.90 -10.74 -20.68
C VAL A 67 -10.53 -9.81 -19.52
N TYR A 68 -9.75 -10.33 -18.58
CA TYR A 68 -9.20 -9.57 -17.47
C TYR A 68 -7.68 -9.49 -17.61
N THR A 69 -7.08 -8.40 -17.13
CA THR A 69 -5.62 -8.31 -17.03
C THR A 69 -5.08 -9.17 -15.90
N ASP A 70 -3.86 -9.67 -16.09
CA ASP A 70 -3.04 -10.37 -15.09
C ASP A 70 -2.29 -9.38 -14.16
N PRO A 71 -1.45 -9.84 -13.21
CA PRO A 71 -0.70 -8.98 -12.28
C PRO A 71 0.24 -7.99 -12.96
N GLU A 72 0.75 -8.33 -14.13
CA GLU A 72 1.59 -7.48 -14.98
C GLU A 72 0.77 -6.52 -15.85
N GLY A 73 -0.56 -6.51 -15.68
CA GLY A 73 -1.48 -5.67 -16.43
C GLY A 73 -1.68 -6.14 -17.87
N ALA A 74 -1.10 -7.28 -18.27
CA ALA A 74 -1.17 -7.79 -19.62
C ALA A 74 -2.52 -8.45 -19.89
N TYR A 75 -2.97 -8.37 -21.14
CA TYR A 75 -4.19 -9.01 -21.60
C TYR A 75 -4.03 -9.58 -23.00
N GLU A 76 -4.79 -10.64 -23.29
CA GLU A 76 -4.86 -11.24 -24.62
C GLU A 76 -6.33 -11.51 -25.00
N ILE A 77 -6.73 -11.02 -26.18
CA ILE A 77 -8.04 -11.29 -26.78
C ILE A 77 -7.86 -12.02 -28.10
N GLU A 78 -7.87 -13.34 -28.04
CA GLU A 78 -7.85 -14.18 -29.23
C GLU A 78 -9.15 -14.10 -30.02
N GLY A 79 -9.15 -14.59 -31.26
CA GLY A 79 -10.37 -14.92 -31.98
C GLY A 79 -11.19 -13.69 -32.43
N ILE A 80 -10.53 -12.55 -32.65
CA ILE A 80 -11.12 -11.30 -33.13
C ILE A 80 -11.29 -11.33 -34.65
N LYS A 81 -12.51 -11.07 -35.12
CA LYS A 81 -12.81 -11.03 -36.57
C LYS A 81 -12.35 -9.72 -37.19
N LYS A 82 -11.98 -9.73 -38.46
CA LYS A 82 -11.77 -8.52 -39.28
C LYS A 82 -12.96 -7.55 -39.15
N GLY A 83 -12.70 -6.26 -38.95
CA GLY A 83 -13.73 -5.25 -38.77
C GLY A 83 -13.37 -4.20 -37.72
N LYS A 84 -14.28 -3.25 -37.47
CA LYS A 84 -14.13 -2.26 -36.40
C LYS A 84 -14.60 -2.85 -35.07
N HIS A 85 -13.80 -2.72 -34.03
CA HIS A 85 -14.13 -3.14 -32.67
C HIS A 85 -13.97 -1.95 -31.73
N LYS A 86 -14.96 -1.74 -30.85
CA LYS A 86 -14.84 -0.84 -29.72
C LYS A 86 -14.29 -1.63 -28.55
N LEU A 87 -13.07 -1.31 -28.11
CA LEU A 87 -12.53 -1.74 -26.84
C LEU A 87 -13.06 -0.83 -25.74
N THR A 88 -13.35 -1.41 -24.59
CA THR A 88 -13.82 -0.72 -23.39
C THR A 88 -13.12 -1.35 -22.20
N ILE A 89 -12.41 -0.53 -21.43
CA ILE A 89 -11.58 -0.97 -20.33
C ILE A 89 -12.15 -0.36 -19.06
N GLU A 90 -12.41 -1.21 -18.08
CA GLU A 90 -13.04 -0.82 -16.81
C GLU A 90 -12.32 -1.50 -15.65
N SER A 91 -11.75 -0.71 -14.74
CA SER A 91 -11.20 -1.20 -13.47
C SER A 91 -11.75 -0.34 -12.33
N GLY A 92 -12.05 -0.98 -11.19
CA GLY A 92 -12.52 -0.23 -10.02
C GLY A 92 -11.40 0.66 -9.49
N GLY A 93 -11.69 1.94 -9.31
CA GLY A 93 -10.68 2.95 -8.94
C GLY A 93 -10.19 3.80 -10.10
N TYR A 94 -10.63 3.52 -11.33
CA TYR A 94 -10.15 4.20 -12.53
C TYR A 94 -11.28 4.67 -13.44
N GLU A 95 -11.04 5.75 -14.18
CA GLU A 95 -11.96 6.20 -15.21
C GLU A 95 -12.03 5.19 -16.37
N LYS A 96 -13.21 5.12 -17.00
CA LYS A 96 -13.47 4.19 -18.10
C LYS A 96 -12.81 4.67 -19.39
N ALA A 97 -11.88 3.88 -19.93
CA ALA A 97 -11.31 4.12 -21.25
C ALA A 97 -12.09 3.41 -22.36
N THR A 98 -12.17 4.03 -23.55
CA THR A 98 -12.72 3.38 -24.74
C THR A 98 -11.96 3.76 -25.99
N GLU A 99 -11.69 2.78 -26.84
CA GLU A 99 -11.01 2.99 -28.12
C GLU A 99 -11.68 2.20 -29.24
N THR A 100 -11.56 2.66 -30.49
CA THR A 100 -12.04 1.91 -31.65
C THR A 100 -10.85 1.47 -32.51
N LEU A 101 -10.63 0.16 -32.56
CA LEU A 101 -9.63 -0.46 -33.43
C LEU A 101 -10.26 -0.96 -34.72
N LYS A 102 -9.49 -0.99 -35.80
CA LYS A 102 -9.89 -1.58 -37.08
C LYS A 102 -8.94 -2.74 -37.39
N ILE A 103 -9.44 -3.95 -37.26
CA ILE A 103 -8.71 -5.17 -37.62
C ILE A 103 -8.80 -5.35 -39.13
N THR A 104 -7.66 -5.45 -39.79
CA THR A 104 -7.58 -5.38 -41.27
C THR A 104 -7.31 -6.75 -41.89
N ASN A 105 -6.53 -7.58 -41.22
CA ASN A 105 -6.12 -8.90 -41.69
C ASN A 105 -6.66 -10.01 -40.78
N LYS A 106 -6.77 -11.21 -41.36
CA LYS A 106 -7.05 -12.45 -40.61
C LYS A 106 -5.69 -13.00 -40.19
N LYS A 107 -5.52 -13.43 -38.94
CA LYS A 107 -4.22 -13.78 -38.32
C LYS A 107 -3.29 -12.57 -38.13
N GLU A 108 -3.87 -11.44 -37.75
CA GLU A 108 -3.13 -10.24 -37.32
C GLU A 108 -2.93 -10.33 -35.80
N GLU A 109 -1.74 -10.03 -35.31
CA GLU A 109 -1.51 -9.70 -33.90
C GLU A 109 -1.51 -8.17 -33.80
N VAL A 110 -2.36 -7.64 -32.94
CA VAL A 110 -2.51 -6.19 -32.74
C VAL A 110 -2.14 -5.86 -31.32
N GLU A 111 -1.00 -5.19 -31.16
CA GLU A 111 -0.58 -4.64 -29.88
C GLU A 111 -1.33 -3.34 -29.58
N LYS A 112 -1.93 -3.24 -28.39
CA LYS A 112 -2.64 -2.06 -27.95
C LYS A 112 -2.62 -1.89 -26.44
N ASP A 113 -1.86 -0.90 -25.99
CA ASP A 113 -1.82 -0.54 -24.57
C ASP A 113 -2.88 0.49 -24.19
N PHE A 114 -3.25 0.50 -22.91
CA PHE A 114 -4.18 1.44 -22.32
C PHE A 114 -3.63 2.04 -21.05
N THR A 115 -3.71 3.36 -20.93
CA THR A 115 -3.48 4.07 -19.66
C THR A 115 -4.82 4.50 -19.10
N LEU A 116 -5.13 4.12 -17.86
CA LEU A 116 -6.31 4.60 -17.14
C LEU A 116 -5.93 5.69 -16.14
N THR A 117 -6.79 6.68 -15.99
CA THR A 117 -6.67 7.75 -15.00
C THR A 117 -7.37 7.36 -13.69
N PHE A 118 -6.85 7.81 -12.55
CA PHE A 118 -7.48 7.53 -11.28
C PHE A 118 -8.86 8.17 -11.18
N SER A 119 -9.82 7.42 -10.63
CA SER A 119 -11.09 8.00 -10.18
C SER A 119 -10.92 8.65 -8.83
N ILE A 120 -11.61 9.76 -8.61
CA ILE A 120 -11.74 10.35 -7.29
C ILE A 120 -12.69 9.52 -6.42
N TYR A 121 -12.32 9.30 -5.16
CA TYR A 121 -13.25 8.73 -4.19
C TYR A 121 -14.36 9.75 -3.87
N SER A 122 -15.61 9.29 -3.87
CA SER A 122 -16.77 10.12 -3.52
C SER A 122 -17.47 9.52 -2.30
N LYS A 123 -17.45 10.27 -1.19
CA LYS A 123 -18.21 9.92 0.02
C LYS A 123 -19.70 9.85 -0.29
N THR A 124 -20.36 8.83 0.25
CA THR A 124 -21.81 8.60 0.12
C THR A 124 -22.60 8.98 1.37
N THR A 125 -21.91 9.25 2.47
CA THR A 125 -22.47 9.69 3.75
C THR A 125 -21.77 10.94 4.26
N ASN A 126 -22.41 11.60 5.22
CA ASN A 126 -21.83 12.73 5.95
C ASN A 126 -20.93 12.25 7.09
N THR A 127 -19.74 12.81 7.22
CA THR A 127 -18.70 12.44 8.21
C THR A 127 -18.20 13.67 8.96
N GLU A 128 -19.12 14.58 9.30
CA GLU A 128 -18.87 15.92 9.85
C GLU A 128 -17.80 15.94 10.95
N SER A 129 -17.92 15.11 11.99
CA SER A 129 -16.95 15.10 13.10
C SER A 129 -15.53 14.71 12.66
N MET A 130 -15.39 13.72 11.79
CA MET A 130 -14.07 13.33 11.27
C MET A 130 -13.51 14.39 10.32
N ASP A 131 -14.34 14.99 9.47
CA ASP A 131 -13.93 16.09 8.59
C ASP A 131 -13.46 17.31 9.41
N ALA A 132 -14.15 17.63 10.51
CA ALA A 132 -13.77 18.68 11.45
C ALA A 132 -12.44 18.37 12.16
N ALA A 133 -12.26 17.13 12.64
CA ALA A 133 -11.00 16.69 13.24
C ALA A 133 -9.82 16.83 12.26
N VAL A 134 -10.00 16.41 11.00
CA VAL A 134 -8.99 16.57 9.94
C VAL A 134 -8.70 18.05 9.65
N ALA A 135 -9.72 18.91 9.67
CA ALA A 135 -9.54 20.35 9.50
C ALA A 135 -8.70 20.96 10.63
N SER A 136 -9.02 20.64 11.90
CA SER A 136 -8.22 21.05 13.07
C SER A 136 -6.78 20.55 12.96
N PHE A 137 -6.56 19.31 12.54
CA PHE A 137 -5.20 18.79 12.34
C PHE A 137 -4.41 19.57 11.28
N LYS A 138 -5.03 19.91 10.15
CA LYS A 138 -4.39 20.73 9.10
C LYS A 138 -4.08 22.15 9.57
N GLU A 139 -4.93 22.72 10.41
CA GLU A 139 -4.68 24.02 11.03
C GLU A 139 -3.51 23.93 12.02
N ILE A 140 -3.48 22.92 12.90
CA ILE A 140 -2.34 22.65 13.79
C ILE A 140 -1.04 22.46 13.01
N ASP A 141 -1.08 21.73 11.88
CA ASP A 141 0.09 21.56 11.02
C ASP A 141 0.63 22.89 10.47
N THR A 142 -0.25 23.88 10.29
CA THR A 142 0.15 25.23 9.88
C THR A 142 0.73 26.00 11.07
N LEU A 143 0.05 25.98 12.23
CA LEU A 143 0.46 26.72 13.42
C LEU A 143 1.81 26.27 13.98
N ARG A 144 2.05 24.96 14.05
CA ARG A 144 3.25 24.34 14.65
C ARG A 144 4.54 24.61 13.86
N LYS A 145 4.43 25.00 12.58
CA LYS A 145 5.58 25.30 11.70
C LYS A 145 6.25 26.63 12.05
N THR A 146 5.73 27.34 13.04
CA THR A 146 6.39 28.50 13.66
C THR A 146 7.55 28.11 14.58
N GLY A 147 7.87 26.81 14.76
CA GLY A 147 8.83 26.29 15.76
C GLY A 147 10.30 26.73 15.64
N THR A 148 10.68 27.53 14.64
CA THR A 148 11.99 28.23 14.61
C THR A 148 11.92 29.66 15.15
N ALA A 149 10.72 30.17 15.42
CA ALA A 149 10.51 31.43 16.12
C ALA A 149 10.79 31.26 17.62
N THR A 150 10.80 32.36 18.36
CA THR A 150 11.01 32.38 19.82
C THR A 150 10.13 33.44 20.47
N GLY A 151 9.91 33.33 21.78
CA GLY A 151 9.16 34.30 22.57
C GLY A 151 7.67 34.35 22.23
N GLU A 152 7.10 35.55 22.20
CA GLU A 152 5.64 35.78 22.09
C GLU A 152 4.98 35.07 20.89
N VAL A 153 5.71 34.92 19.78
CA VAL A 153 5.21 34.24 18.58
C VAL A 153 4.95 32.75 18.84
N VAL A 154 5.89 32.06 19.51
CA VAL A 154 5.77 30.63 19.83
C VAL A 154 4.69 30.41 20.88
N VAL A 155 4.68 31.24 21.93
CA VAL A 155 3.67 31.17 22.99
C VAL A 155 2.26 31.35 22.42
N LYS A 156 2.07 32.33 21.54
CA LYS A 156 0.79 32.54 20.85
C LYS A 156 0.40 31.32 20.01
N ALA A 157 1.33 30.82 19.19
CA ALA A 157 1.07 29.64 18.37
C ALA A 157 0.72 28.41 19.22
N GLY A 158 1.37 28.21 20.37
CA GLY A 158 1.05 27.14 21.32
C GLY A 158 -0.37 27.25 21.90
N ASN A 159 -0.79 28.45 22.30
CA ASN A 159 -2.17 28.69 22.78
C ASN A 159 -3.22 28.48 21.67
N ASP A 160 -2.88 28.89 20.44
CA ASP A 160 -3.75 28.66 19.28
C ASP A 160 -3.85 27.15 19.00
N ILE A 161 -2.74 26.39 19.03
CA ILE A 161 -2.73 24.93 18.89
C ILE A 161 -3.58 24.25 19.98
N GLU A 162 -3.41 24.65 21.24
CA GLU A 162 -4.20 24.12 22.37
C GLU A 162 -5.69 24.29 22.12
N THR A 163 -6.09 25.47 21.65
CA THR A 163 -7.50 25.77 21.32
C THR A 163 -8.00 24.95 20.14
N THR A 164 -7.20 24.82 19.07
CA THR A 164 -7.58 24.07 17.86
C THR A 164 -7.65 22.56 18.11
N TYR A 165 -6.88 22.03 19.07
CA TYR A 165 -6.86 20.61 19.41
C TYR A 165 -8.15 20.13 20.07
N GLU A 166 -8.87 21.00 20.77
CA GLU A 166 -10.14 20.68 21.43
C GLU A 166 -11.26 20.24 20.47
N GLY A 167 -12.43 19.86 21.02
CA GLY A 167 -13.60 19.46 20.23
C GLY A 167 -13.43 18.10 19.56
N ASP A 168 -13.76 18.00 18.27
CA ASP A 168 -13.80 16.72 17.55
C ASP A 168 -12.43 16.02 17.46
N LEU A 169 -11.33 16.78 17.34
CA LEU A 169 -9.99 16.20 17.25
C LEU A 169 -9.56 15.55 18.57
N ARG A 170 -9.76 16.25 19.69
CA ARG A 170 -9.51 15.69 21.02
C ARG A 170 -10.46 14.53 21.36
N ASN A 171 -11.73 14.63 20.97
CA ASN A 171 -12.67 13.52 21.14
C ASN A 171 -12.20 12.26 20.40
N LEU A 172 -11.67 12.42 19.18
CA LEU A 172 -11.09 11.34 18.40
C LEU A 172 -9.86 10.72 19.10
N ALA A 173 -8.96 11.55 19.65
CA ALA A 173 -7.81 11.06 20.40
C ALA A 173 -8.24 10.21 21.60
N LYS A 174 -9.23 10.68 22.38
CA LYS A 174 -9.79 9.94 23.53
C LYS A 174 -10.49 8.64 23.12
N GLU A 175 -11.22 8.63 22.01
CA GLU A 175 -11.81 7.40 21.45
C GLU A 175 -10.71 6.37 21.12
N VAL A 176 -9.63 6.83 20.50
CA VAL A 176 -8.49 5.98 20.14
C VAL A 176 -7.79 5.45 21.39
N ASP A 177 -7.59 6.29 22.41
CA ASP A 177 -6.96 5.92 23.67
C ASP A 177 -7.74 4.84 24.40
N GLU A 178 -9.05 5.03 24.59
CA GLU A 178 -9.92 4.05 25.23
C GLU A 178 -9.89 2.71 24.49
N LYS A 179 -9.93 2.75 23.15
CA LYS A 179 -9.99 1.53 22.35
C LYS A 179 -8.68 0.74 22.30
N ASN A 180 -7.55 1.43 22.42
CA ASN A 180 -6.23 0.83 22.25
C ASN A 180 -5.43 0.73 23.56
N ASN A 181 -5.98 1.19 24.68
CA ASN A 181 -5.28 1.30 25.96
C ASN A 181 -3.97 2.10 25.83
N LEU A 182 -4.10 3.28 25.23
CA LEU A 182 -3.03 4.26 24.99
C LEU A 182 -3.35 5.58 25.70
N ASN A 183 -2.38 6.50 25.71
CA ASN A 183 -2.51 7.84 26.32
C ASN A 183 -2.08 8.94 25.31
N LEU A 184 -2.53 8.84 24.05
CA LEU A 184 -2.16 9.78 22.99
C LEU A 184 -2.71 11.19 23.26
N ASP A 185 -3.89 11.35 23.87
CA ASP A 185 -4.41 12.67 24.30
C ASP A 185 -3.42 13.36 25.24
N ASP A 186 -2.97 12.64 26.27
CA ASP A 186 -2.04 13.16 27.26
C ASP A 186 -0.65 13.44 26.66
N ASP A 187 -0.16 12.59 25.76
CA ASP A 187 1.09 12.82 25.02
C ASP A 187 1.00 14.09 24.15
N ILE A 188 -0.14 14.33 23.48
CA ILE A 188 -0.36 15.53 22.68
C ILE A 188 -0.43 16.78 23.57
N LEU A 189 -1.19 16.74 24.66
CA LEU A 189 -1.31 17.87 25.59
C LEU A 189 0.04 18.22 26.23
N SER A 190 0.83 17.22 26.60
CA SER A 190 2.17 17.42 27.13
C SER A 190 3.09 18.08 26.10
N ALA A 191 3.04 17.65 24.83
CA ALA A 191 3.81 18.27 23.76
C ALA A 191 3.33 19.69 23.44
N ILE A 192 2.03 19.99 23.54
CA ILE A 192 1.50 21.36 23.41
C ILE A 192 2.04 22.25 24.54
N ASP A 193 2.09 21.73 25.77
CA ASP A 193 2.68 22.44 26.92
C ASP A 193 4.17 22.71 26.73
N ASP A 194 4.94 21.71 26.30
CA ASP A 194 6.36 21.87 25.97
C ASP A 194 6.56 22.92 24.86
N TYR A 195 5.70 22.93 23.85
CA TYR A 195 5.75 23.91 22.77
C TYR A 195 5.50 25.34 23.29
N LYS A 196 4.42 25.56 24.06
CA LYS A 196 4.04 26.90 24.54
C LYS A 196 4.93 27.44 25.66
N THR A 197 5.60 26.57 26.40
CA THR A 197 6.59 26.94 27.44
C THR A 197 8.01 27.09 26.89
N GLU A 198 8.18 26.95 25.57
CA GLU A 198 9.48 26.99 24.88
C GLU A 198 10.46 25.90 25.38
N ASN A 199 9.94 24.80 25.93
CA ASN A 199 10.72 23.61 26.27
C ASN A 199 10.91 22.75 25.01
N GLN A 200 12.04 22.93 24.33
CA GLN A 200 12.39 22.20 23.11
C GLN A 200 11.26 22.24 22.05
N PRO A 201 10.76 23.44 21.67
CA PRO A 201 9.57 23.59 20.83
C PRO A 201 9.70 22.92 19.47
N ALA A 202 10.93 22.83 18.92
CA ALA A 202 11.19 22.11 17.68
C ALA A 202 10.88 20.61 17.80
N LEU A 203 11.18 19.96 18.93
CA LEU A 203 10.88 18.55 19.18
C LEU A 203 9.40 18.36 19.52
N ALA A 204 8.87 19.21 20.39
CA ALA A 204 7.47 19.20 20.78
C ALA A 204 6.53 19.31 19.56
N SER A 205 6.86 20.20 18.61
CA SER A 205 6.15 20.34 17.33
C SER A 205 6.08 19.05 16.52
N GLN A 206 7.11 18.19 16.59
CA GLN A 206 7.09 16.89 15.91
C GLN A 206 6.27 15.87 16.65
N VAL A 207 6.33 15.86 17.99
CA VAL A 207 5.49 14.98 18.81
C VAL A 207 4.01 15.27 18.55
N ILE A 208 3.59 16.53 18.54
CA ILE A 208 2.20 16.93 18.22
C ILE A 208 1.78 16.34 16.86
N ASP A 209 2.56 16.60 15.81
CA ASP A 209 2.23 16.18 14.44
C ASP A 209 2.15 14.66 14.26
N LYS A 210 3.18 13.94 14.69
CA LYS A 210 3.29 12.50 14.44
C LYS A 210 2.34 11.71 15.34
N THR A 211 2.11 12.16 16.57
CA THR A 211 1.11 11.54 17.45
C THR A 211 -0.31 11.74 16.91
N LEU A 212 -0.65 12.92 16.38
CA LEU A 212 -1.94 13.14 15.69
C LEU A 212 -2.10 12.26 14.46
N LYS A 213 -1.05 12.07 13.65
CA LYS A 213 -1.08 11.08 12.55
C LYS A 213 -1.36 9.67 13.07
N ARG A 214 -0.78 9.27 14.21
CA ARG A 214 -1.07 7.96 14.84
C ARG A 214 -2.54 7.85 15.27
N VAL A 215 -3.15 8.92 15.81
CA VAL A 215 -4.58 8.98 16.13
C VAL A 215 -5.43 8.69 14.90
N PHE A 216 -5.23 9.40 13.79
CA PHE A 216 -5.99 9.16 12.55
C PHE A 216 -5.75 7.76 11.97
N TYR A 217 -4.52 7.24 12.07
CA TYR A 217 -4.20 5.90 11.62
C TYR A 217 -4.97 4.83 12.39
N LEU A 218 -4.94 4.88 13.73
CA LEU A 218 -5.65 3.91 14.57
C LEU A 218 -7.17 4.05 14.42
N ALA A 219 -7.66 5.28 14.29
CA ALA A 219 -9.06 5.55 13.98
C ALA A 219 -9.46 4.84 12.68
N LEU A 220 -8.75 5.10 11.59
CA LEU A 220 -8.98 4.49 10.29
C LEU A 220 -8.97 2.96 10.37
N LEU A 221 -7.95 2.36 11.00
CA LEU A 221 -7.84 0.91 11.13
C LEU A 221 -9.05 0.29 11.84
N LYS A 222 -9.54 0.96 12.89
CA LYS A 222 -10.74 0.54 13.59
C LYS A 222 -11.95 0.54 12.65
N ARG A 223 -12.19 1.63 11.93
CA ARG A 223 -13.37 1.75 11.05
C ARG A 223 -13.37 0.70 9.94
N ILE A 224 -12.24 0.48 9.24
CA ILE A 224 -12.18 -0.54 8.17
C ILE A 224 -12.32 -1.96 8.72
N THR A 225 -11.86 -2.21 9.95
CA THR A 225 -12.03 -3.50 10.64
C THR A 225 -13.48 -3.73 11.04
N ASP A 226 -14.12 -2.73 11.65
CA ASP A 226 -15.54 -2.82 12.01
C ASP A 226 -16.42 -3.06 10.77
N VAL A 227 -16.06 -2.49 9.62
CA VAL A 227 -16.76 -2.72 8.36
C VAL A 227 -16.66 -4.17 7.88
N TYR A 228 -15.47 -4.77 7.99
CA TYR A 228 -15.23 -6.16 7.62
C TYR A 228 -15.91 -7.14 8.58
N ASP A 229 -15.73 -6.95 9.89
CA ASP A 229 -16.25 -7.84 10.94
C ASP A 229 -17.78 -7.86 10.95
N ASN A 230 -18.41 -6.71 10.69
CA ASN A 230 -19.86 -6.58 10.65
C ASN A 230 -20.44 -6.67 9.24
N PHE A 231 -19.67 -7.15 8.26
CA PHE A 231 -20.07 -7.13 6.85
C PHE A 231 -21.40 -7.82 6.58
N HIS A 232 -21.74 -8.91 7.27
CA HIS A 232 -23.00 -9.62 7.06
C HIS A 232 -24.13 -9.14 7.99
N THR A 233 -23.79 -8.60 9.16
CA THR A 233 -24.72 -8.37 10.28
C THR A 233 -25.23 -6.93 10.34
N ALA A 234 -24.39 -5.93 10.04
CA ALA A 234 -24.77 -4.52 10.11
C ALA A 234 -25.56 -4.05 8.90
N LYS A 235 -26.23 -2.90 9.03
CA LYS A 235 -26.93 -2.25 7.92
C LYS A 235 -25.93 -1.71 6.91
N ILE A 236 -26.27 -1.77 5.63
CA ILE A 236 -25.44 -1.21 4.55
C ILE A 236 -25.16 0.29 4.77
N SER A 237 -26.12 1.05 5.32
CA SER A 237 -25.92 2.47 5.64
C SER A 237 -24.88 2.71 6.73
N GLU A 238 -24.82 1.85 7.75
CA GLU A 238 -23.84 1.93 8.83
C GLU A 238 -22.44 1.57 8.29
N LEU A 239 -22.34 0.51 7.48
CA LEU A 239 -21.07 0.15 6.85
C LEU A 239 -20.54 1.23 5.91
N LYS A 240 -21.42 1.85 5.12
CA LYS A 240 -21.04 2.98 4.25
C LYS A 240 -20.55 4.16 5.04
N PHE A 241 -21.22 4.49 6.16
CA PHE A 241 -20.78 5.54 7.05
C PHE A 241 -19.37 5.27 7.59
N LEU A 242 -19.12 4.09 8.16
CA LEU A 242 -17.80 3.73 8.68
C LEU A 242 -16.72 3.74 7.58
N TRP A 243 -17.05 3.31 6.37
CA TRP A 243 -16.11 3.31 5.25
C TRP A 243 -15.78 4.72 4.76
N ASP A 244 -16.78 5.60 4.65
CA ASP A 244 -16.59 7.02 4.34
C ASP A 244 -15.86 7.77 5.47
N ASP A 245 -16.11 7.40 6.74
CA ASP A 245 -15.43 7.96 7.93
C ASP A 245 -13.95 7.55 7.97
N ALA A 246 -13.64 6.29 7.62
CA ALA A 246 -12.27 5.83 7.43
C ALA A 246 -11.54 6.61 6.33
N TYR A 247 -12.21 6.86 5.19
CA TYR A 247 -11.64 7.67 4.11
C TYR A 247 -11.44 9.13 4.53
N ALA A 248 -12.35 9.69 5.33
CA ALA A 248 -12.18 11.02 5.91
C ALA A 248 -10.92 11.08 6.79
N ALA A 249 -10.73 10.11 7.71
CA ALA A 249 -9.52 10.00 8.52
C ALA A 249 -8.24 9.89 7.67
N TYR A 250 -8.30 9.13 6.56
CA TYR A 250 -7.20 8.99 5.61
C TYR A 250 -6.73 10.33 5.02
N GLN A 251 -7.61 11.34 4.91
CA GLN A 251 -7.21 12.66 4.40
C GLN A 251 -6.18 13.39 5.28
N ALA A 252 -6.00 12.98 6.55
CA ALA A 252 -4.90 13.45 7.39
C ALA A 252 -3.56 12.73 7.12
N LEU A 253 -3.61 11.57 6.45
CA LEU A 253 -2.48 10.67 6.23
C LEU A 253 -2.01 10.63 4.77
N ILE A 254 -2.75 11.23 3.83
CA ILE A 254 -2.41 11.18 2.41
C ILE A 254 -0.98 11.63 2.13
N ALA A 255 -0.51 12.72 2.77
CA ALA A 255 0.85 13.22 2.60
C ALA A 255 1.95 12.33 3.23
N LEU A 256 1.57 11.43 4.14
CA LEU A 256 2.45 10.39 4.69
C LEU A 256 2.60 9.23 3.68
N ALA A 257 1.51 8.86 3.00
CA ALA A 257 1.52 7.82 1.97
C ALA A 257 2.18 8.27 0.66
N ASP A 258 2.03 9.55 0.30
CA ASP A 258 2.68 10.23 -0.84
C ASP A 258 4.16 10.54 -0.52
N LYS A 259 4.96 9.49 -0.40
CA LYS A 259 6.40 9.56 -0.12
C LYS A 259 7.14 8.45 -0.87
N GLU A 260 8.31 8.79 -1.40
CA GLU A 260 9.23 7.80 -1.97
C GLU A 260 9.76 6.88 -0.88
N ASN A 261 10.06 5.63 -1.27
CA ASN A 261 10.74 4.67 -0.43
C ASN A 261 12.09 5.21 0.05
N LYS A 262 12.56 4.58 1.12
CA LYS A 262 13.91 4.77 1.65
C LYS A 262 14.61 3.44 1.66
N VAL A 263 15.85 3.48 1.18
CA VAL A 263 16.63 2.28 0.90
C VAL A 263 18.06 2.50 1.38
N ILE A 264 18.67 1.43 1.88
CA ILE A 264 20.07 1.47 2.30
C ILE A 264 20.99 1.65 1.09
N THR A 265 22.14 2.30 1.26
CA THR A 265 23.17 2.34 0.21
C THR A 265 23.90 1.01 0.11
N GLU A 266 24.52 0.72 -1.06
CA GLU A 266 25.27 -0.53 -1.28
C GLU A 266 26.41 -0.75 -0.25
N ASP A 267 27.03 0.33 0.21
CA ASP A 267 28.06 0.30 1.26
C ASP A 267 27.50 0.11 2.68
N ARG A 268 26.17 0.12 2.82
CA ARG A 268 25.39 -0.02 4.05
C ARG A 268 25.62 1.06 5.10
N LEU A 269 26.23 2.19 4.71
CA LEU A 269 26.58 3.27 5.65
C LEU A 269 25.53 4.39 5.72
N SER A 270 24.60 4.45 4.77
CA SER A 270 23.60 5.52 4.70
C SER A 270 22.26 5.05 4.13
N ILE A 271 21.26 5.94 4.15
CA ILE A 271 19.91 5.69 3.63
C ILE A 271 19.58 6.77 2.60
N GLU A 272 19.20 6.36 1.40
CA GLU A 272 18.87 7.24 0.29
C GLU A 272 17.42 7.11 -0.18
N THR A 273 17.03 7.96 -1.13
CA THR A 273 15.68 7.92 -1.74
C THR A 273 15.60 6.80 -2.76
N GLY A 274 14.68 5.87 -2.55
CA GLY A 274 14.38 4.75 -3.44
C GLY A 274 13.28 5.05 -4.46
N SER A 275 12.55 4.01 -4.87
CA SER A 275 11.44 4.16 -5.82
C SER A 275 10.23 4.88 -5.22
N TYR A 276 9.34 5.39 -6.08
CA TYR A 276 8.07 5.97 -5.65
C TYR A 276 6.98 4.90 -5.67
N PRO A 277 6.43 4.47 -4.52
CA PRO A 277 5.51 3.34 -4.43
C PRO A 277 4.05 3.68 -4.74
N ASN A 278 3.68 4.95 -4.99
CA ASN A 278 2.30 5.40 -5.23
C ASN A 278 1.29 4.89 -4.17
N LEU A 279 1.66 4.86 -2.89
CA LEU A 279 0.82 4.24 -1.85
C LEU A 279 -0.50 4.97 -1.68
N GLU A 280 -0.50 6.28 -1.88
CA GLU A 280 -1.65 7.15 -1.77
C GLU A 280 -2.75 6.81 -2.79
N ASP A 281 -2.34 6.48 -4.01
CA ASP A 281 -3.22 6.06 -5.08
C ASP A 281 -3.71 4.63 -4.84
N GLN A 282 -2.82 3.71 -4.43
CA GLN A 282 -3.21 2.35 -4.06
C GLN A 282 -4.27 2.32 -2.95
N ILE A 283 -4.09 3.15 -1.91
CA ILE A 283 -5.05 3.28 -0.82
C ILE A 283 -6.38 3.86 -1.34
N THR A 284 -6.35 4.90 -2.18
CA THR A 284 -7.55 5.52 -2.75
C THR A 284 -8.33 4.53 -3.62
N VAL A 285 -7.65 3.78 -4.48
CA VAL A 285 -8.23 2.70 -5.29
C VAL A 285 -8.85 1.63 -4.41
N ALA A 286 -8.20 1.25 -3.31
CA ALA A 286 -8.73 0.28 -2.36
C ALA A 286 -10.01 0.76 -1.68
N PHE A 287 -10.08 2.04 -1.29
CA PHE A 287 -11.32 2.65 -0.80
C PHE A 287 -12.45 2.58 -1.83
N ILE A 288 -12.18 2.89 -3.11
CA ILE A 288 -13.19 2.84 -4.18
C ILE A 288 -13.69 1.40 -4.39
N ARG A 289 -12.77 0.44 -4.44
CA ARG A 289 -13.09 -0.99 -4.62
C ARG A 289 -13.88 -1.53 -3.43
N GLY A 290 -13.49 -1.21 -2.20
CA GLY A 290 -14.22 -1.60 -0.99
C GLY A 290 -15.62 -0.99 -0.91
N GLN A 291 -15.77 0.31 -1.23
CA GLN A 291 -17.08 0.97 -1.25
C GLN A 291 -18.04 0.31 -2.26
N LYS A 292 -17.52 -0.18 -3.39
CA LYS A 292 -18.30 -0.94 -4.37
C LYS A 292 -18.76 -2.29 -3.81
N ALA A 293 -17.91 -3.00 -3.06
CA ALA A 293 -18.21 -4.29 -2.44
C ALA A 293 -19.32 -4.20 -1.38
N LEU A 294 -19.47 -3.05 -0.70
CA LEU A 294 -20.56 -2.82 0.26
C LEU A 294 -21.98 -2.92 -0.34
N LYS A 295 -22.10 -2.99 -1.67
CA LYS A 295 -23.39 -3.24 -2.36
C LYS A 295 -23.89 -4.67 -2.20
N ARG A 296 -23.04 -5.63 -1.76
CA ARG A 296 -23.38 -7.04 -1.52
C ARG A 296 -24.11 -7.71 -2.69
N LYS A 297 -23.66 -7.44 -3.93
CA LYS A 297 -24.22 -8.08 -5.13
C LYS A 297 -23.85 -9.56 -5.21
N LYS A 298 -22.68 -9.91 -4.69
CA LYS A 298 -22.17 -11.28 -4.53
C LYS A 298 -21.58 -11.37 -3.11
N PRO A 299 -22.40 -11.59 -2.08
CA PRO A 299 -22.00 -11.37 -0.69
C PRO A 299 -20.66 -11.99 -0.28
N ASP A 300 -20.40 -13.24 -0.68
CA ASP A 300 -19.16 -13.92 -0.30
C ASP A 300 -17.94 -13.33 -1.03
N GLU A 301 -18.02 -13.14 -2.35
CA GLU A 301 -16.95 -12.51 -3.13
C GLU A 301 -16.73 -11.02 -2.78
N ASP A 302 -17.82 -10.31 -2.46
CA ASP A 302 -17.76 -8.92 -2.02
C ASP A 302 -17.11 -8.82 -0.63
N ARG A 303 -17.35 -9.78 0.27
CA ARG A 303 -16.64 -9.82 1.57
C ARG A 303 -15.15 -10.12 1.39
N ILE A 304 -14.80 -11.05 0.51
CA ILE A 304 -13.39 -11.32 0.17
C ILE A 304 -12.74 -10.06 -0.39
N THR A 305 -13.37 -9.43 -1.38
CA THR A 305 -12.89 -8.16 -1.96
C THR A 305 -12.66 -7.12 -0.88
N LEU A 306 -13.63 -6.93 0.02
CA LEU A 306 -13.53 -5.99 1.12
C LEU A 306 -12.36 -6.33 2.07
N GLY A 307 -12.17 -7.61 2.39
CA GLY A 307 -11.04 -8.10 3.19
C GLY A 307 -9.70 -7.77 2.57
N ILE A 308 -9.53 -8.03 1.27
CA ILE A 308 -8.32 -7.69 0.50
C ILE A 308 -8.08 -6.17 0.52
N GLN A 309 -9.11 -5.38 0.17
CA GLN A 309 -8.96 -3.91 0.14
C GLN A 309 -8.63 -3.33 1.51
N ARG A 310 -9.18 -3.89 2.59
CA ARG A 310 -8.83 -3.53 3.96
C ARG A 310 -7.33 -3.75 4.23
N GLN A 311 -6.76 -4.86 3.75
CA GLN A 311 -5.33 -5.14 3.95
C GLN A 311 -4.43 -4.25 3.10
N ILE A 312 -4.81 -3.97 1.85
CA ILE A 312 -4.11 -2.97 1.02
C ILE A 312 -4.03 -1.64 1.78
N ILE A 313 -5.15 -1.15 2.32
CA ILE A 313 -5.18 0.11 3.07
C ILE A 313 -4.28 0.03 4.31
N ARG A 314 -4.46 -1.02 5.14
CA ARG A 314 -3.74 -1.19 6.40
C ARG A 314 -2.24 -1.30 6.19
N ILE A 315 -1.79 -2.19 5.32
CA ILE A 315 -0.36 -2.50 5.16
C ILE A 315 0.35 -1.41 4.35
N SER A 316 -0.32 -0.74 3.40
CA SER A 316 0.25 0.45 2.75
C SER A 316 0.49 1.59 3.75
N LEU A 317 -0.40 1.80 4.72
CA LEU A 317 -0.14 2.78 5.78
C LEU A 317 1.01 2.34 6.70
N VAL A 318 1.10 1.06 7.05
CA VAL A 318 2.27 0.51 7.78
C VAL A 318 3.56 0.78 7.01
N ARG A 319 3.58 0.54 5.70
CA ARG A 319 4.72 0.86 4.83
C ARG A 319 5.04 2.36 4.84
N ALA A 320 4.02 3.22 4.80
CA ALA A 320 4.22 4.67 4.86
C ALA A 320 4.88 5.12 6.19
N PHE A 321 4.49 4.52 7.32
CA PHE A 321 5.17 4.75 8.60
C PHE A 321 6.60 4.20 8.61
N TYR A 322 6.84 3.01 8.05
CA TYR A 322 8.18 2.45 7.88
C TYR A 322 9.09 3.38 7.04
N ILE A 323 8.59 3.90 5.92
CA ILE A 323 9.28 4.90 5.10
C ILE A 323 9.59 6.15 5.93
N GLY A 324 8.65 6.59 6.78
CA GLY A 324 8.85 7.66 7.74
C GLY A 324 10.04 7.39 8.67
N VAL A 325 10.08 6.23 9.33
CA VAL A 325 11.18 5.84 10.23
C VAL A 325 12.53 5.89 9.51
N LEU A 326 12.64 5.24 8.34
CA LEU A 326 13.89 5.22 7.58
C LEU A 326 14.31 6.59 7.06
N ARG A 327 13.36 7.41 6.63
CA ARG A 327 13.62 8.79 6.17
C ARG A 327 14.26 9.61 7.27
N GLU A 328 13.74 9.47 8.48
CA GLU A 328 14.25 10.20 9.64
C GLU A 328 15.57 9.62 10.14
N ALA A 329 15.75 8.30 10.17
CA ALA A 329 17.05 7.68 10.47
C ALA A 329 18.15 8.14 9.49
N GLY A 330 17.86 8.18 8.18
CA GLY A 330 18.75 8.76 7.18
C GLY A 330 19.04 10.24 7.41
N GLY A 331 18.04 10.99 7.90
CA GLY A 331 18.18 12.37 8.35
C GLY A 331 19.14 12.52 9.53
N VAL A 332 19.08 11.62 10.52
CA VAL A 332 20.04 11.60 11.64
C VAL A 332 21.46 11.38 11.13
N LEU A 333 21.67 10.33 10.33
CA LEU A 333 22.98 9.98 9.77
C LEU A 333 23.60 11.14 8.97
N SER A 334 22.78 11.86 8.21
CA SER A 334 23.23 12.98 7.38
C SER A 334 23.53 14.26 8.18
N ASN A 335 22.93 14.43 9.36
CA ASN A 335 23.00 15.67 10.13
C ASN A 335 23.80 15.56 11.42
N ARG A 336 24.08 14.36 11.96
CA ARG A 336 24.63 14.20 13.32
C ARG A 336 25.94 14.96 13.55
N ASP A 337 26.81 15.08 12.54
CA ASP A 337 28.08 15.80 12.65
C ASP A 337 27.95 17.29 12.27
N ALA A 338 27.19 17.60 11.23
CA ALA A 338 27.12 18.95 10.65
C ALA A 338 26.04 19.84 11.30
N ASN A 339 24.95 19.24 11.76
CA ASN A 339 23.81 19.92 12.37
C ASN A 339 23.14 19.02 13.43
N PRO A 340 23.75 18.89 14.62
CA PRO A 340 23.22 18.04 15.69
C PRO A 340 21.80 18.41 16.13
N VAL A 341 21.43 19.69 16.05
CA VAL A 341 20.07 20.15 16.39
C VAL A 341 19.05 19.58 15.41
N ARG A 342 19.33 19.60 14.10
CA ARG A 342 18.45 18.96 13.11
C ARG A 342 18.44 17.44 13.27
N ALA A 343 19.59 16.84 13.57
CA ALA A 343 19.68 15.41 13.84
C ALA A 343 18.80 14.97 15.02
N LEU A 344 18.75 15.72 16.13
CA LEU A 344 17.82 15.46 17.24
C LEU A 344 16.35 15.57 16.82
N VAL A 345 16.02 16.53 15.96
CA VAL A 345 14.67 16.64 15.40
C VAL A 345 14.36 15.39 14.56
N ASN A 346 15.26 14.98 13.66
CA ASN A 346 15.09 13.75 12.88
C ASN A 346 14.94 12.53 13.79
N GLN A 347 15.79 12.37 14.80
CA GLN A 347 15.72 11.25 15.74
C GLN A 347 14.36 11.21 16.45
N LYS A 348 13.85 12.36 16.89
CA LYS A 348 12.51 12.47 17.49
C LYS A 348 11.38 12.16 16.50
N GLU A 349 11.48 12.63 15.26
CA GLU A 349 10.49 12.31 14.21
C GLU A 349 10.46 10.78 13.96
N GLY A 350 11.63 10.14 13.85
CA GLY A 350 11.78 8.70 13.68
C GLY A 350 11.20 7.89 14.86
N GLU A 351 11.50 8.31 16.10
CA GLU A 351 10.94 7.69 17.31
C GLU A 351 9.40 7.66 17.30
N VAL A 352 8.77 8.81 17.03
CA VAL A 352 7.30 8.90 17.09
C VAL A 352 6.64 8.16 15.92
N TYR A 353 7.25 8.15 14.74
CA TYR A 353 6.80 7.30 13.64
C TYR A 353 6.92 5.81 13.98
N TYR A 354 8.03 5.40 14.62
CA TYR A 354 8.26 4.01 15.00
C TYR A 354 7.19 3.48 15.94
N ARG A 355 6.73 4.28 16.91
CA ARG A 355 5.62 3.92 17.82
C ARG A 355 4.33 3.48 17.09
N ALA A 356 4.10 3.91 15.85
CA ALA A 356 2.94 3.49 15.07
C ALA A 356 3.07 2.06 14.50
N ILE A 357 4.30 1.57 14.34
CA ILE A 357 4.61 0.25 13.76
C ILE A 357 5.34 -0.68 14.71
N GLU A 358 5.67 -0.24 15.93
CA GLU A 358 6.41 -1.00 16.94
C GLU A 358 5.85 -2.42 17.15
N ALA A 359 4.52 -2.57 17.24
CA ALA A 359 3.87 -3.86 17.45
C ALA A 359 4.06 -4.86 16.28
N PHE A 360 4.39 -4.38 15.09
CA PHE A 360 4.70 -5.24 13.94
C PHE A 360 6.12 -5.79 14.02
N ILE A 361 7.02 -5.08 14.70
CA ILE A 361 8.42 -5.47 14.86
C ILE A 361 8.58 -6.31 16.13
N SER A 362 8.12 -5.80 17.27
CA SER A 362 8.35 -6.43 18.59
C SER A 362 7.74 -7.82 18.75
N ARG A 363 6.70 -8.16 17.97
CA ARG A 363 6.09 -9.48 17.98
C ARG A 363 7.06 -10.58 17.56
N ASP A 364 7.77 -10.35 16.46
CA ASP A 364 8.60 -11.37 15.80
C ASP A 364 10.11 -11.04 15.89
N ASN A 365 10.46 -9.82 16.29
CA ASN A 365 11.82 -9.35 16.53
C ASN A 365 11.91 -8.47 17.81
N PRO A 366 11.70 -9.04 19.01
CA PRO A 366 11.70 -8.27 20.26
C PRO A 366 13.07 -7.70 20.64
N GLU A 367 14.17 -8.36 20.30
CA GLU A 367 15.52 -7.84 20.57
C GLU A 367 15.85 -6.68 19.62
N GLY A 368 15.56 -6.85 18.32
CA GLY A 368 15.68 -5.77 17.35
C GLY A 368 14.80 -4.55 17.66
N ASN A 369 13.62 -4.76 18.24
CA ASN A 369 12.79 -3.66 18.74
C ASN A 369 13.55 -2.77 19.75
N GLU A 370 14.26 -3.37 20.70
CA GLU A 370 15.04 -2.62 21.67
C GLU A 370 16.26 -1.95 21.02
N THR A 371 16.89 -2.61 20.04
CA THR A 371 17.97 -2.00 19.23
C THR A 371 17.49 -0.76 18.49
N ILE A 372 16.35 -0.83 17.80
CA ILE A 372 15.75 0.31 17.08
C ILE A 372 15.44 1.45 18.05
N LYS A 373 14.81 1.15 19.19
CA LYS A 373 14.50 2.15 20.22
C LYS A 373 15.75 2.82 20.78
N SER A 374 16.80 2.05 21.03
CA SER A 374 18.08 2.59 21.50
C SER A 374 18.66 3.59 20.49
N GLN A 375 18.60 3.29 19.19
CA GLN A 375 19.07 4.23 18.16
C GLN A 375 18.17 5.47 18.02
N LEU A 376 16.86 5.32 18.22
CA LEU A 376 15.89 6.43 18.12
C LEU A 376 15.79 7.29 19.39
N THR A 377 16.45 6.93 20.49
CA THR A 377 16.37 7.67 21.76
C THR A 377 17.72 7.89 22.45
N GLY A 378 18.77 7.20 22.01
CA GLY A 378 20.14 7.27 22.55
C GLY A 378 21.03 8.28 21.85
N ASP A 379 22.35 8.03 21.90
CA ASP A 379 23.35 8.90 21.28
C ASP A 379 23.22 8.90 19.74
N LEU A 380 23.32 10.08 19.12
CA LEU A 380 23.31 10.24 17.68
C LEU A 380 24.49 9.51 17.01
N ALA A 381 25.60 9.34 17.72
CA ALA A 381 26.77 8.60 17.26
C ALA A 381 26.49 7.10 17.08
N ASP A 382 25.53 6.56 17.83
CA ASP A 382 25.21 5.13 17.84
C ASP A 382 24.16 4.74 16.77
N VAL A 383 23.60 5.73 16.05
CA VAL A 383 22.68 5.45 14.94
C VAL A 383 23.45 4.83 13.77
N ASP A 384 22.98 3.65 13.34
CA ASP A 384 23.62 2.83 12.32
C ASP A 384 22.60 2.42 11.25
N ALA A 385 22.92 2.68 9.99
CA ALA A 385 22.02 2.46 8.87
C ALA A 385 21.68 0.97 8.68
N ASP A 386 22.71 0.12 8.69
CA ASP A 386 22.56 -1.32 8.44
C ASP A 386 21.73 -1.98 9.54
N SER A 387 22.05 -1.68 10.80
CA SER A 387 21.30 -2.18 11.95
C SER A 387 19.84 -1.70 11.93
N MET A 388 19.58 -0.41 11.68
CA MET A 388 18.21 0.12 11.63
C MET A 388 17.36 -0.58 10.57
N VAL A 389 17.87 -0.69 9.33
CA VAL A 389 17.15 -1.32 8.22
C VAL A 389 16.97 -2.81 8.47
N SER A 390 18.02 -3.49 8.94
CA SER A 390 18.00 -4.94 9.17
C SER A 390 17.01 -5.34 10.26
N GLU A 391 16.96 -4.62 11.39
CA GLU A 391 16.04 -4.95 12.48
C GLU A 391 14.57 -4.69 12.11
N LEU A 392 14.30 -3.65 11.31
CA LEU A 392 12.96 -3.42 10.76
C LEU A 392 12.59 -4.52 9.76
N SER A 393 13.50 -4.90 8.86
CA SER A 393 13.32 -5.98 7.90
C SER A 393 13.01 -7.30 8.59
N LYS A 394 13.78 -7.71 9.60
CA LYS A 394 13.55 -8.94 10.39
C LYS A 394 12.14 -8.98 10.98
N GLY A 395 11.65 -7.87 11.53
CA GLY A 395 10.28 -7.78 12.06
C GLY A 395 9.22 -8.05 10.99
N PHE A 396 9.33 -7.42 9.81
CA PHE A 396 8.40 -7.64 8.71
C PHE A 396 8.55 -9.00 8.02
N MET A 397 9.75 -9.60 8.00
CA MET A 397 9.94 -10.99 7.57
C MET A 397 9.19 -11.95 8.49
N GLY A 398 9.25 -11.73 9.80
CA GLY A 398 8.45 -12.45 10.78
C GLY A 398 6.95 -12.35 10.52
N ARG A 399 6.47 -11.16 10.14
CA ARG A 399 5.08 -10.98 9.65
C ARG A 399 4.78 -11.89 8.47
N VAL A 400 5.61 -11.85 7.41
CA VAL A 400 5.40 -12.67 6.21
C VAL A 400 5.34 -14.16 6.58
N ARG A 401 6.30 -14.67 7.36
CA ARG A 401 6.32 -16.07 7.79
C ARG A 401 5.05 -16.47 8.54
N GLY A 402 4.58 -15.65 9.46
CA GLY A 402 3.31 -15.88 10.16
C GLY A 402 2.09 -15.92 9.23
N GLU A 403 2.08 -15.12 8.16
CA GLU A 403 1.01 -15.17 7.15
C GLU A 403 1.10 -16.43 6.27
N LEU A 404 2.30 -16.92 5.94
CA LEU A 404 2.48 -18.20 5.22
C LEU A 404 1.97 -19.38 6.05
N GLU A 405 2.25 -19.41 7.36
CA GLU A 405 1.73 -20.42 8.28
C GLU A 405 0.20 -20.35 8.38
N SER A 406 -0.34 -19.13 8.56
CA SER A 406 -1.78 -18.90 8.63
C SER A 406 -2.47 -19.36 7.33
N ASN A 407 -1.88 -19.04 6.17
CA ASN A 407 -2.35 -19.50 4.87
C ASN A 407 -2.37 -21.03 4.77
N ALA A 408 -1.30 -21.71 5.21
CA ALA A 408 -1.22 -23.18 5.20
C ALA A 408 -2.34 -23.83 6.04
N THR A 409 -2.80 -23.19 7.12
CA THR A 409 -3.96 -23.68 7.89
C THR A 409 -5.31 -23.32 7.25
N ALA A 410 -5.37 -22.21 6.51
CA ALA A 410 -6.59 -21.68 5.92
C ALA A 410 -6.94 -22.29 4.56
N ILE A 411 -5.98 -22.91 3.85
CA ILE A 411 -6.14 -23.39 2.47
C ILE A 411 -7.08 -24.60 2.35
N ASN A 412 -8.38 -24.33 2.44
CA ASN A 412 -9.44 -25.30 2.23
C ASN A 412 -10.72 -24.58 1.77
N ALA A 413 -11.68 -25.33 1.22
CA ALA A 413 -12.86 -24.74 0.59
C ALA A 413 -13.75 -23.94 1.56
N SER A 414 -13.71 -24.26 2.86
CA SER A 414 -14.51 -23.58 3.88
C SER A 414 -13.91 -22.26 4.34
N ASN A 415 -12.60 -22.05 4.13
CA ASN A 415 -11.85 -20.88 4.60
C ASN A 415 -11.14 -20.14 3.45
N ARG A 416 -11.67 -20.24 2.21
CA ARG A 416 -11.09 -19.59 1.03
C ARG A 416 -10.87 -18.08 1.24
N ASP A 417 -11.77 -17.42 1.96
CA ASP A 417 -11.62 -16.00 2.32
C ASP A 417 -10.34 -15.72 3.09
N SER A 418 -10.07 -16.52 4.11
CA SER A 418 -8.90 -16.43 4.98
C SER A 418 -7.63 -16.82 4.24
N ALA A 419 -7.70 -17.84 3.37
CA ALA A 419 -6.57 -18.24 2.54
C ALA A 419 -6.13 -17.10 1.60
N ILE A 420 -7.07 -16.46 0.89
CA ILE A 420 -6.74 -15.34 0.00
C ILE A 420 -6.21 -14.14 0.79
N ILE A 421 -6.87 -13.79 1.90
CA ILE A 421 -6.49 -12.62 2.71
C ILE A 421 -5.06 -12.79 3.27
N THR A 422 -4.71 -13.96 3.79
CA THR A 422 -3.36 -14.23 4.32
C THR A 422 -2.30 -14.23 3.22
N ALA A 423 -2.60 -14.72 2.02
CA ALA A 423 -1.70 -14.62 0.87
C ALA A 423 -1.46 -13.17 0.44
N GLU A 424 -2.51 -12.34 0.44
CA GLU A 424 -2.41 -10.91 0.16
C GLU A 424 -1.61 -10.17 1.25
N GLU A 425 -1.80 -10.51 2.53
CA GLU A 425 -1.00 -9.95 3.62
C GLU A 425 0.48 -10.29 3.45
N ALA A 426 0.83 -11.54 3.11
CA ALA A 426 2.21 -11.93 2.82
C ALA A 426 2.81 -11.11 1.66
N LEU A 427 2.05 -10.89 0.59
CA LEU A 427 2.47 -10.06 -0.55
C LEU A 427 2.75 -8.62 -0.12
N HIS A 428 1.82 -7.99 0.60
CA HIS A 428 1.94 -6.59 1.00
C HIS A 428 3.02 -6.36 2.06
N TYR A 429 3.22 -7.28 3.00
CA TYR A 429 4.33 -7.20 3.96
C TYR A 429 5.69 -7.35 3.26
N SER A 430 5.81 -8.26 2.29
CA SER A 430 7.05 -8.45 1.54
C SER A 430 7.47 -7.19 0.76
N LYS A 431 6.49 -6.45 0.23
CA LYS A 431 6.73 -5.15 -0.45
C LYS A 431 7.39 -4.10 0.45
N ILE A 432 7.37 -4.24 1.77
CA ILE A 432 7.97 -3.26 2.70
C ILE A 432 9.51 -3.30 2.64
N PHE A 433 10.09 -4.50 2.59
CA PHE A 433 11.55 -4.71 2.61
C PHE A 433 12.13 -5.12 1.24
N LEU A 434 11.30 -5.19 0.19
CA LEU A 434 11.70 -5.68 -1.13
C LEU A 434 12.89 -4.93 -1.74
N GLU A 435 13.00 -3.61 -1.54
CA GLU A 435 14.15 -2.84 -2.06
C GLU A 435 15.46 -3.16 -1.32
N ASP A 436 15.41 -3.42 0.00
CA ASP A 436 16.59 -3.86 0.75
C ASP A 436 16.97 -5.30 0.35
N LEU A 437 15.98 -6.17 0.16
CA LEU A 437 16.20 -7.53 -0.35
C LEU A 437 16.89 -7.52 -1.72
N ASN A 438 16.47 -6.66 -2.64
CA ASN A 438 17.10 -6.51 -3.95
C ASN A 438 18.59 -6.11 -3.85
N ILE A 439 18.94 -5.25 -2.89
CA ILE A 439 20.33 -4.81 -2.68
C ILE A 439 21.19 -5.91 -2.06
N ARG A 440 20.64 -6.65 -1.09
CA ARG A 440 21.38 -7.68 -0.37
C ARG A 440 21.50 -8.99 -1.13
N LEU A 441 20.50 -9.35 -1.91
CA LEU A 441 20.47 -10.54 -2.75
C LEU A 441 20.67 -10.15 -4.22
N SER A 442 19.57 -10.06 -4.97
CA SER A 442 19.58 -9.67 -6.37
C SER A 442 18.18 -9.26 -6.86
N THR A 443 18.15 -8.67 -8.05
CA THR A 443 16.88 -8.38 -8.75
C THR A 443 16.15 -9.65 -9.14
N GLU A 444 16.88 -10.70 -9.51
CA GLU A 444 16.30 -12.02 -9.85
C GLU A 444 15.58 -12.61 -8.62
N ASP A 445 16.21 -12.58 -7.44
CA ASP A 445 15.56 -13.08 -6.21
C ASP A 445 14.31 -12.27 -5.84
N SER A 446 14.34 -10.96 -6.07
CA SER A 446 13.20 -10.07 -5.84
C SER A 446 12.03 -10.38 -6.78
N GLU A 447 12.31 -10.63 -8.07
CA GLU A 447 11.32 -11.02 -9.06
C GLU A 447 10.72 -12.39 -8.72
N VAL A 448 11.55 -13.39 -8.39
CA VAL A 448 11.09 -14.72 -7.99
C VAL A 448 10.23 -14.67 -6.72
N LEU A 449 10.56 -13.79 -5.77
CA LEU A 449 9.74 -13.59 -4.57
C LEU A 449 8.36 -13.06 -4.93
N VAL A 450 8.28 -12.03 -5.78
CA VAL A 450 7.01 -11.44 -6.22
C VAL A 450 6.16 -12.46 -6.99
N ASP A 451 6.78 -13.22 -7.90
CA ASP A 451 6.11 -14.28 -8.66
C ASP A 451 5.55 -15.36 -7.74
N ALA A 452 6.32 -15.79 -6.75
CA ALA A 452 5.89 -16.79 -5.78
C ALA A 452 4.74 -16.27 -4.89
N LEU A 453 4.75 -14.98 -4.52
CA LEU A 453 3.65 -14.37 -3.76
C LEU A 453 2.37 -14.26 -4.58
N ASN A 454 2.46 -13.90 -5.86
CA ASN A 454 1.32 -13.90 -6.79
C ASN A 454 0.79 -15.32 -7.00
N ALA A 455 1.66 -16.31 -7.18
CA ALA A 455 1.29 -17.72 -7.29
C ALA A 455 0.59 -18.23 -6.01
N LEU A 456 1.06 -17.82 -4.82
CA LEU A 456 0.41 -18.15 -3.55
C LEU A 456 -1.02 -17.60 -3.49
N ARG A 457 -1.22 -16.36 -3.91
CA ARG A 457 -2.53 -15.71 -3.94
C ARG A 457 -3.48 -16.41 -4.92
N ASP A 458 -3.01 -16.75 -6.11
CA ASP A 458 -3.83 -17.44 -7.12
C ASP A 458 -4.20 -18.86 -6.68
N ALA A 459 -3.23 -19.61 -6.13
CA ALA A 459 -3.47 -20.92 -5.55
C ALA A 459 -4.45 -20.85 -4.37
N SER A 460 -4.34 -19.81 -3.53
CA SER A 460 -5.28 -19.56 -2.43
C SER A 460 -6.69 -19.26 -2.91
N ASN A 461 -6.81 -18.52 -4.01
CA ASN A 461 -8.07 -18.22 -4.65
C ASN A 461 -8.72 -19.47 -5.27
N MET A 462 -7.91 -20.37 -5.82
CA MET A 462 -8.34 -21.64 -6.40
C MET A 462 -8.50 -22.77 -5.37
N VAL A 463 -8.07 -22.55 -4.13
CA VAL A 463 -8.00 -23.58 -3.08
C VAL A 463 -7.11 -24.77 -3.52
N ASP A 464 -6.01 -24.46 -4.21
CA ASP A 464 -5.01 -25.44 -4.64
C ASP A 464 -3.87 -25.52 -3.61
N ASP A 465 -4.00 -26.44 -2.66
CA ASP A 465 -3.01 -26.62 -1.59
C ASP A 465 -1.64 -27.05 -2.12
N THR A 466 -1.56 -27.79 -3.23
CA THR A 466 -0.28 -28.24 -3.78
C THR A 466 0.50 -27.07 -4.34
N SER A 467 -0.15 -26.25 -5.17
CA SER A 467 0.47 -25.04 -5.73
C SER A 467 0.78 -24.01 -4.65
N ALA A 468 -0.11 -23.85 -3.67
CA ALA A 468 0.11 -22.95 -2.54
C ALA A 468 1.31 -23.40 -1.69
N ALA A 469 1.47 -24.71 -1.42
CA ALA A 469 2.61 -25.24 -0.69
C ALA A 469 3.94 -25.02 -1.41
N ALA A 470 3.96 -25.20 -2.74
CA ALA A 470 5.14 -24.91 -3.55
C ALA A 470 5.52 -23.43 -3.50
N ALA A 471 4.54 -22.53 -3.64
CA ALA A 471 4.75 -21.09 -3.55
C ALA A 471 5.29 -20.68 -2.17
N ARG A 472 4.69 -21.18 -1.07
CA ARG A 472 5.16 -20.92 0.31
C ARG A 472 6.62 -21.36 0.49
N LEU A 473 7.00 -22.52 -0.04
CA LEU A 473 8.39 -23.02 0.05
C LEU A 473 9.38 -22.11 -0.67
N THR A 474 9.05 -21.64 -1.88
CA THR A 474 9.89 -20.70 -2.63
C THR A 474 10.05 -19.40 -1.85
N ILE A 475 8.95 -18.84 -1.33
CA ILE A 475 8.98 -17.62 -0.51
C ILE A 475 9.88 -17.80 0.70
N SER A 476 9.69 -18.87 1.48
CA SER A 476 10.52 -19.15 2.67
C SER A 476 12.00 -19.28 2.32
N THR A 477 12.34 -19.94 1.21
CA THR A 477 13.73 -20.11 0.78
C THR A 477 14.40 -18.77 0.49
N ILE A 478 13.70 -17.84 -0.16
CA ILE A 478 14.22 -16.50 -0.46
C ILE A 478 14.37 -15.68 0.84
N LEU A 479 13.39 -15.78 1.74
CA LEU A 479 13.47 -15.10 3.04
C LEU A 479 14.64 -15.61 3.88
N ASP A 480 14.92 -16.91 3.86
CA ASP A 480 16.08 -17.49 4.58
C ASP A 480 17.41 -17.00 3.97
N GLY A 481 17.47 -16.89 2.63
CA GLY A 481 18.62 -16.28 1.95
C GLY A 481 18.82 -14.83 2.35
N TYR A 482 17.75 -14.04 2.35
CA TYR A 482 17.79 -12.63 2.73
C TYR A 482 18.18 -12.44 4.20
N GLU A 483 17.64 -13.26 5.10
CA GLU A 483 17.98 -13.23 6.54
C GLU A 483 19.47 -13.48 6.77
N SER A 484 20.09 -14.34 5.96
CA SER A 484 21.52 -14.64 6.08
C SER A 484 22.46 -13.49 5.69
N GLU A 485 21.93 -12.47 5.01
CA GLU A 485 22.64 -11.24 4.63
C GLU A 485 22.43 -10.08 5.64
N LEU A 486 21.60 -10.30 6.66
CA LEU A 486 21.36 -9.35 7.74
C LEU A 486 22.36 -9.58 8.90
N PRO A 487 22.92 -8.52 9.50
CA PRO A 487 23.90 -8.59 10.58
C PRO A 487 23.34 -9.14 11.91
#